data_AF-A0A7W0H013-F1
#
_entry.id   AF-A0A7W0H013-F1
#
_cell.length_a   1.000
_cell.length_b   1.000
_cell.length_c   1.000
_cell.angle_alpha   90.00
_cell.angle_beta   90.00
_cell.angle_gamma   90.00
#
_symmetry.space_group_name_H-M   'P 1'
#
loop_
_entity.id
_entity.type
_entity.pdbx_description
1 polymer ?
#
loop_
_entity_poly.entity_id
_entity_poly.type
_entity_poly.pdbx_seq_one_letter_code
_entity_poly.pdbx_strand_id
1 'polypeptide(L)'
;MHVDKKPIMERLRAGQALAKRDWERALVAIEIVFASSFYGAAGDWEIVSGWDDDRTLRVLRGIQRKLAGFRAPPRRRVPRSRRGPEA
;
A
#
# COMPACT_ATOMS: atom_id res chain seq x y z
N MET A 1 -19.44 -11.51 -9.29
CA MET A 1 -18.43 -10.44 -9.06
C MET A 1 -17.85 -10.04 -10.41
N HIS A 2 -18.20 -8.87 -10.94
CA HIS A 2 -17.48 -8.30 -12.08
C HIS A 2 -16.16 -7.74 -11.55
N VAL A 3 -15.05 -8.44 -11.78
CA VAL A 3 -13.72 -7.84 -11.62
C VAL A 3 -13.59 -6.88 -12.79
N ASP A 4 -13.64 -5.57 -12.52
CA ASP A 4 -13.34 -4.54 -13.52
C ASP A 4 -11.99 -4.88 -14.17
N LYS A 5 -12.02 -5.29 -15.44
CA LYS A 5 -10.86 -5.78 -16.17
C LYS A 5 -9.95 -4.66 -16.68
N LYS A 6 -10.03 -3.46 -16.10
CA LYS A 6 -9.11 -2.38 -16.46
C LYS A 6 -7.71 -2.70 -15.92
N PRO A 7 -6.66 -2.66 -16.75
CA PRO A 7 -5.30 -2.88 -16.30
C PRO A 7 -4.95 -1.93 -15.14
N ILE A 8 -4.28 -2.45 -14.11
CA ILE A 8 -3.85 -1.67 -12.93
C ILE A 8 -3.12 -0.39 -13.37
N MET A 9 -2.30 -0.48 -14.42
CA MET A 9 -1.55 0.65 -14.98
C MET A 9 -2.45 1.75 -15.56
N GLU A 10 -3.57 1.39 -16.19
CA GLU A 10 -4.50 2.38 -16.75
C GLU A 10 -5.16 3.19 -15.63
N ARG A 11 -5.58 2.50 -14.55
CA ARG A 11 -6.20 3.14 -13.39
C ARG A 11 -5.21 4.03 -12.64
N LEU A 12 -3.97 3.58 -12.48
CA LEU A 12 -2.89 4.40 -11.91
C LEU A 12 -2.64 5.67 -12.72
N ARG A 13 -2.52 5.54 -14.06
CA ARG A 13 -2.32 6.68 -14.97
C ARG A 13 -3.50 7.67 -14.94
N ALA A 14 -4.72 7.16 -14.80
CA ALA A 14 -5.92 7.96 -14.71
C ALA A 14 -6.19 8.53 -13.29
N GLY A 15 -5.30 8.28 -12.31
CA GLY A 15 -5.51 8.72 -10.93
C GLY A 15 -6.75 8.10 -10.26
N GLN A 16 -7.23 6.98 -10.79
CA GLN A 16 -8.43 6.32 -10.30
C GLN A 16 -8.14 5.48 -9.06
N ALA A 17 -9.15 5.38 -8.17
CA ALA A 17 -9.06 4.51 -7.02
C ALA A 17 -8.87 3.04 -7.45
N LEU A 18 -7.85 2.40 -6.90
CA LEU A 18 -7.60 0.97 -7.05
C LEU A 18 -8.33 0.17 -5.97
N ALA A 19 -8.77 -1.04 -6.32
CA ALA A 19 -9.23 -1.99 -5.32
C ALA A 19 -8.06 -2.40 -4.41
N LYS A 20 -8.35 -2.81 -3.16
CA LYS A 20 -7.32 -3.24 -2.20
C LYS A 20 -6.36 -4.31 -2.78
N ARG A 21 -6.90 -5.29 -3.50
CA ARG A 21 -6.10 -6.34 -4.15
C ARG A 21 -5.17 -5.79 -5.24
N ASP A 22 -5.60 -4.77 -5.98
CA ASP A 22 -4.77 -4.14 -7.00
C ASP A 22 -3.62 -3.34 -6.36
N TRP A 23 -3.89 -2.67 -5.23
CA TRP A 23 -2.84 -2.05 -4.41
C TRP A 23 -1.83 -3.06 -3.88
N GLU A 24 -2.29 -4.21 -3.36
CA GLU A 24 -1.42 -5.29 -2.88
C GLU A 24 -0.53 -5.83 -4.02
N ARG A 25 -1.11 -6.05 -5.20
CA ARG A 25 -0.36 -6.49 -6.39
C ARG A 25 0.66 -5.46 -6.87
N ALA A 26 0.27 -4.18 -6.91
CA ALA A 26 1.17 -3.10 -7.30
C ALA A 26 2.33 -2.93 -6.31
N LEU A 27 2.05 -3.06 -5.00
CA LEU A 27 3.06 -3.00 -3.96
C LEU A 27 4.10 -4.13 -4.12
N VAL A 28 3.65 -5.37 -4.29
CA VAL A 28 4.57 -6.51 -4.50
C VAL A 28 5.42 -6.32 -5.76
N ALA A 29 4.80 -5.86 -6.85
CA ALA A 29 5.52 -5.63 -8.10
C ALA A 29 6.65 -4.60 -7.91
N ILE A 30 6.39 -3.48 -7.24
CA ILE A 30 7.42 -2.46 -7.03
C ILE A 30 8.48 -2.90 -6.02
N GLU A 31 8.12 -3.69 -5.00
CA GLU A 31 9.11 -4.26 -4.07
C GLU A 31 10.09 -5.19 -4.78
N ILE A 32 9.60 -6.01 -5.73
CA ILE A 32 10.45 -6.88 -6.54
C ILE A 32 11.34 -6.06 -7.47
N VAL A 33 10.76 -5.09 -8.20
CA VAL A 33 11.54 -4.25 -9.13
C VAL A 33 12.58 -3.41 -8.39
N PHE A 34 12.26 -2.95 -7.19
CA PHE A 34 13.17 -2.19 -6.34
C PHE A 34 14.32 -3.05 -5.83
N ALA A 35 14.05 -4.24 -5.26
CA ALA A 35 15.06 -4.99 -4.51
C ALA A 35 15.82 -6.05 -5.33
N SER A 36 15.34 -6.45 -6.51
CA SER A 36 15.91 -7.55 -7.29
C SER A 36 16.73 -7.05 -8.47
N SER A 37 17.98 -7.50 -8.59
CA SER A 37 18.80 -7.28 -9.79
C SER A 37 18.42 -8.21 -10.96
N PHE A 38 17.67 -9.28 -10.69
CA PHE A 38 17.23 -10.22 -11.72
C PHE A 38 15.90 -9.81 -12.35
N TYR A 39 14.96 -9.31 -11.54
CA TYR A 39 13.63 -8.90 -11.99
C TYR A 39 13.45 -7.39 -12.09
N GLY A 40 14.46 -6.62 -11.70
CA GLY A 40 14.31 -5.20 -11.41
C GLY A 40 15.60 -4.42 -11.55
N ALA A 41 15.61 -3.22 -10.96
CA ALA A 41 16.71 -2.29 -11.09
C ALA A 41 17.74 -2.43 -9.97
N ALA A 42 17.35 -2.81 -8.74
CA ALA A 42 18.25 -2.92 -7.59
C ALA A 42 19.28 -1.77 -7.53
N GLY A 43 20.56 -2.04 -7.79
CA GLY A 43 21.62 -1.02 -7.78
C GLY A 43 21.43 0.11 -8.81
N ASP A 44 20.71 -0.15 -9.90
CA ASP A 44 20.39 0.85 -10.93
C ASP A 44 19.09 1.61 -10.61
N TRP A 45 18.47 1.40 -9.45
CA TRP A 45 17.17 1.97 -9.10
C TRP A 45 17.16 3.50 -9.17
N GLU A 46 18.17 4.16 -8.59
CA GLU A 46 18.26 5.63 -8.64
C GLU A 46 18.39 6.14 -10.07
N ILE A 47 19.09 5.40 -10.94
CA ILE A 47 19.27 5.77 -12.36
C ILE A 47 17.93 5.69 -13.11
N VAL A 48 17.16 4.61 -12.93
CA VAL A 48 15.92 4.40 -13.69
C VAL A 48 14.72 5.16 -13.13
N SER A 49 14.71 5.45 -11.82
CA SER A 49 13.58 6.07 -11.13
C SER A 49 13.82 7.52 -10.71
N GLY A 50 15.07 7.94 -10.57
CA GLY A 50 15.46 9.21 -9.96
C GLY A 50 15.23 9.27 -8.45
N TRP A 51 14.99 8.13 -7.79
CA TRP A 51 14.76 8.06 -6.34
C TRP A 51 15.88 7.26 -5.68
N ASP A 52 16.48 7.84 -4.64
CA ASP A 52 17.38 7.10 -3.77
C ASP A 52 16.64 5.99 -2.99
N ASP A 53 17.39 4.98 -2.57
CA ASP A 53 16.89 3.82 -1.81
C ASP A 53 16.14 4.24 -0.54
N ASP A 54 16.68 5.26 0.12
CA ASP A 54 16.25 5.74 1.41
C ASP A 54 14.83 6.34 1.33
N ARG A 55 14.61 7.21 0.35
CA ARG A 55 13.33 7.80 -0.02
C ARG A 55 12.36 6.71 -0.45
N THR A 56 12.81 5.78 -1.27
CA THR A 56 11.98 4.69 -1.80
C THR A 56 11.47 3.80 -0.67
N LEU A 57 12.37 3.36 0.21
CA LEU A 57 12.03 2.58 1.40
C LEU A 57 11.05 3.32 2.31
N ARG A 58 11.29 4.62 2.59
CA ARG A 58 10.36 5.43 3.40
C ARG A 58 8.94 5.43 2.82
N VAL A 59 8.81 5.58 1.50
CA VAL A 59 7.52 5.58 0.81
C VAL A 59 6.88 4.19 0.82
N LEU A 60 7.62 3.13 0.50
CA LEU A 60 7.13 1.75 0.52
C LEU A 60 6.61 1.37 1.91
N ARG A 61 7.35 1.70 2.98
CA ARG A 61 6.89 1.48 4.36
C ARG A 61 5.62 2.25 4.69
N GLY A 62 5.48 3.48 4.17
CA GLY A 62 4.25 4.26 4.29
C GLY A 62 3.05 3.57 3.66
N ILE A 63 3.21 3.02 2.45
CA ILE A 63 2.16 2.28 1.73
C ILE A 63 1.82 0.98 2.45
N GLN A 64 2.83 0.19 2.83
CA GLN A 64 2.67 -1.05 3.60
C GLN A 64 1.85 -0.84 4.87
N ARG A 65 2.12 0.23 5.65
CA ARG A 65 1.35 0.55 6.86
C ARG A 65 -0.11 0.89 6.54
N LYS A 66 -0.37 1.66 5.49
CA LYS A 66 -1.74 1.97 5.04
C LYS A 66 -2.48 0.69 4.63
N LEU A 67 -1.80 -0.22 3.93
CA LEU A 67 -2.39 -1.50 3.51
C LEU A 67 -2.59 -2.48 4.67
N ALA A 68 -1.67 -2.52 5.64
CA ALA A 68 -1.83 -3.27 6.88
C ALA A 68 -2.99 -2.74 7.73
N GLY A 69 -3.23 -1.42 7.72
CA GLY A 69 -4.42 -0.80 8.32
C GLY A 69 -5.73 -1.35 7.76
N PHE A 70 -5.78 -1.71 6.47
CA PHE A 70 -6.93 -2.40 5.88
C PHE A 70 -7.09 -3.86 6.32
N ARG A 71 -6.12 -4.46 7.04
CA ARG A 71 -6.21 -5.81 7.62
C ARG A 71 -6.60 -5.79 9.11
N ALA A 72 -6.49 -4.65 9.80
CA ALA A 72 -6.86 -4.59 11.20
C ALA A 72 -8.38 -4.83 11.35
N PRO A 73 -8.83 -5.74 12.23
CA PRO A 73 -10.25 -5.84 12.55
C PRO A 73 -10.75 -4.47 13.04
N PRO A 74 -12.01 -4.10 12.75
CA PRO A 74 -12.54 -2.81 13.20
C PRO A 74 -12.30 -2.68 14.70
N ARG A 75 -11.71 -1.55 15.12
CA ARG A 75 -11.50 -1.27 16.53
C ARG A 75 -12.83 -1.48 17.25
N ARG A 76 -12.91 -2.49 18.12
CA ARG A 76 -14.10 -2.77 18.91
C ARG A 76 -14.40 -1.49 19.70
N ARG A 77 -15.45 -0.75 19.31
CA ARG A 77 -15.93 0.38 20.11
C ARG A 77 -16.38 -0.20 21.44
N VAL A 78 -15.62 0.05 22.50
CA VAL A 78 -16.09 -0.25 23.86
C VAL A 78 -17.28 0.68 24.13
N PRO A 79 -18.47 0.17 24.45
CA PRO A 79 -19.62 1.01 24.77
C PRO A 79 -19.28 1.90 25.97
N ARG A 80 -19.53 3.21 25.82
CA ARG A 80 -19.30 4.23 26.85
C ARG A 80 -20.41 4.19 27.91
N SER A 81 -20.70 3.02 28.47
CA SER A 81 -21.77 2.83 29.46
C SER A 81 -21.24 2.17 30.73
N ARG A 82 -20.36 2.88 31.46
CA ARG A 82 -20.07 2.66 32.89
C ARG A 82 -19.51 3.93 33.54
N ARG A 83 -20.18 5.07 33.31
CA ARG A 83 -20.09 6.20 34.25
C ARG A 83 -21.49 6.37 34.82
N GLY A 84 -21.80 5.59 35.85
CA GLY A 84 -22.97 5.85 36.68
C GLY A 84 -22.76 7.15 37.44
N PRO A 85 -23.84 7.86 37.82
CA PRO A 85 -23.73 8.99 38.73
C PRO A 85 -23.38 8.44 40.11
N GLU A 86 -22.24 8.86 40.65
CA GLU A 86 -21.98 8.78 42.08
C GLU A 86 -22.49 10.08 42.70
N ALA A 87 -23.10 9.92 43.87
CA ALA A 87 -24.10 10.77 44.53
C ALA A 87 -23.73 12.25 44.73
#